data_AF-A0A368FUN7-F1
#
_entry.id   AF-A0A368FUN7-F1
#
_cell.length_a   1.000
_cell.length_b   1.000
_cell.length_c   1.000
_cell.angle_alpha   90.00
_cell.angle_beta   90.00
_cell.angle_gamma   90.00
#
_symmetry.space_group_name_H-M   'P 1'
#
loop_
_entity.id
_entity.type
_entity.pdbx_description
1 polymer ?
#
loop_
_entity_poly.entity_id
_entity_poly.type
_entity_poly.pdbx_seq_one_letter_code
_entity_poly.pdbx_strand_id
1 'polypeptide(L)'
;MDDIIDLGECPGCKQIVDITRPNEYNSVKCECGIVWCSECKKEPHWPMSCQMAAEWMRRWQQHGIDADEHSQRLREITCCCLGPPILFGEAEKFAECKNCNIGFNPQTMFIETRGGHPCRKIEKFRSLSDRILPNEYVPPIKKEIVEVSYLICQKARSYRFDITKLNELEKASRKLKDAFAGLEKLRDIRQTVLYIIEYGMAWVHMEKNLSDRASIKANLSQLLRQYEEVIAIIDYQRSNFNDSVDSLNCSVQKAVEMIKRHV
;
A
#
# COMPACT_ATOMS: atom_id res chain seq x y z
N MET A 1 -40.01 10.35 23.17
CA MET A 1 -39.07 10.78 22.11
C MET A 1 -38.71 9.47 21.44
N ASP A 2 -39.35 9.16 20.32
CA ASP A 2 -39.16 7.87 19.67
C ASP A 2 -37.73 7.83 19.12
N ASP A 3 -36.93 6.90 19.65
CA ASP A 3 -35.61 6.59 19.10
C ASP A 3 -35.86 6.01 17.70
N ILE A 4 -35.71 6.85 16.67
CA ILE A 4 -35.79 6.41 15.27
C ILE A 4 -34.59 5.49 15.05
N ILE A 5 -34.84 4.18 15.04
CA ILE A 5 -33.84 3.17 14.72
C ILE A 5 -33.50 3.32 13.24
N ASP A 6 -32.26 3.71 12.95
CA ASP A 6 -31.72 3.71 11.59
C ASP A 6 -31.11 2.33 11.31
N LEU A 7 -31.60 1.68 10.26
CA LEU A 7 -31.21 0.33 9.88
C LEU A 7 -30.44 0.37 8.56
N GLY A 8 -29.25 -0.22 8.56
CA GLY A 8 -28.42 -0.36 7.37
C GLY A 8 -28.17 -1.81 7.00
N GLU A 9 -27.75 -2.07 5.76
CA GLU A 9 -27.31 -3.39 5.34
C GLU A 9 -25.79 -3.52 5.42
N CYS A 10 -25.32 -4.66 5.93
CA CYS A 10 -23.91 -5.02 5.86
C CYS A 10 -23.48 -5.18 4.39
N PRO A 11 -22.40 -4.48 3.94
CA PRO A 11 -22.02 -4.50 2.54
C PRO A 11 -21.60 -5.88 2.02
N GLY A 12 -21.14 -6.78 2.90
CA GLY A 12 -20.77 -8.15 2.52
C GLY A 12 -21.87 -9.19 2.68
N CYS A 13 -22.41 -9.39 3.89
CA CYS A 13 -23.40 -10.46 4.14
C CYS A 13 -24.86 -10.05 3.96
N LYS A 14 -25.13 -8.76 3.68
CA LYS A 14 -26.48 -8.19 3.50
C LYS A 14 -27.41 -8.30 4.71
N GLN A 15 -26.91 -8.69 5.88
CA GLN A 15 -27.68 -8.65 7.12
C GLN A 15 -28.01 -7.21 7.50
N ILE A 16 -29.19 -7.02 8.08
CA ILE A 16 -29.63 -5.74 8.63
C ILE A 16 -28.88 -5.49 9.94
N VAL A 17 -28.30 -4.31 10.09
CA VAL A 17 -27.52 -3.88 11.24
C VAL A 17 -28.02 -2.52 11.70
N ASP A 18 -28.18 -2.37 13.01
CA ASP A 18 -28.49 -1.09 13.65
C ASP A 18 -27.33 -0.10 13.44
N ILE A 19 -27.62 1.03 12.81
CA ILE A 19 -26.66 2.11 12.54
C ILE A 19 -27.02 3.42 13.25
N THR A 20 -27.99 3.38 14.17
CA THR A 20 -28.57 4.55 14.84
C THR A 20 -27.54 5.36 15.62
N ARG A 21 -26.48 4.70 16.13
CA ARG A 21 -25.36 5.35 16.82
C ARG A 21 -24.05 4.73 16.33
N PRO A 22 -23.42 5.29 15.29
CA PRO A 22 -22.06 4.87 14.96
C PRO A 22 -21.13 5.16 16.14
N ASN A 23 -20.10 4.34 16.30
CA ASN A 23 -19.13 4.53 17.38
C ASN A 23 -18.33 5.84 17.19
N GLU A 24 -17.48 6.19 18.16
CA GLU A 24 -16.60 7.37 18.10
C GLU A 24 -15.67 7.44 16.88
N TYR A 25 -15.56 6.35 16.09
CA TYR A 25 -14.78 6.25 14.87
C TYR A 25 -15.63 6.33 13.59
N ASN A 26 -16.92 6.67 13.72
CA ASN A 26 -17.91 6.66 12.63
C ASN A 26 -17.96 5.33 11.87
N SER A 27 -17.83 4.22 12.61
CA SER A 27 -17.80 2.88 12.04
C SER A 27 -18.89 1.97 12.63
N VAL A 28 -19.32 1.02 11.81
CA VAL A 28 -20.33 0.01 12.12
C VAL A 28 -19.69 -1.36 11.97
N LYS A 29 -19.88 -2.26 12.94
CA LYS A 29 -19.40 -3.65 12.91
C LYS A 29 -20.59 -4.58 12.78
N CYS A 30 -20.58 -5.45 11.76
CA CYS A 30 -21.52 -6.56 11.65
C CYS A 30 -21.00 -7.79 12.39
N GLU A 31 -21.91 -8.65 12.83
CA GLU A 31 -21.59 -9.95 13.43
C GLU A 31 -20.75 -10.85 12.51
N CYS A 32 -20.85 -10.66 11.18
CA CYS A 32 -19.99 -11.37 10.22
C CYS A 32 -18.51 -10.91 10.23
N GLY A 33 -18.18 -9.90 11.05
CA GLY A 33 -16.83 -9.36 11.21
C GLY A 33 -16.49 -8.22 10.24
N ILE A 34 -17.37 -7.88 9.30
CA ILE A 34 -17.18 -6.74 8.41
C ILE A 34 -17.40 -5.45 9.19
N VAL A 35 -16.48 -4.50 9.01
CA VAL A 35 -16.57 -3.16 9.57
C VAL A 35 -16.57 -2.15 8.43
N TRP A 36 -17.41 -1.13 8.49
CA TRP A 36 -17.51 -0.08 7.46
C TRP A 36 -17.83 1.29 8.07
N CYS A 37 -17.61 2.35 7.30
CA CYS A 37 -17.99 3.71 7.68
C CYS A 37 -19.52 3.88 7.60
N SER A 38 -20.14 4.41 8.67
CA SER A 38 -21.59 4.62 8.74
C SER A 38 -22.11 5.57 7.66
N GLU A 39 -21.32 6.54 7.22
CA GLU A 39 -21.73 7.55 6.24
C GLU A 39 -21.55 7.05 4.81
N CYS A 40 -20.30 6.77 4.39
CA CYS A 40 -20.01 6.45 2.99
C CYS A 40 -20.13 4.97 2.62
N LYS A 41 -20.37 4.09 3.61
CA LYS A 41 -20.48 2.63 3.46
C LYS A 41 -19.23 1.95 2.86
N LYS A 42 -18.08 2.63 2.87
CA LYS A 42 -16.77 2.08 2.47
C LYS A 42 -15.99 1.59 3.69
N GLU A 43 -14.76 1.15 3.45
CA GLU A 43 -13.82 0.74 4.51
C GLU A 43 -13.72 1.81 5.62
N PRO A 44 -13.60 1.42 6.90
CA PRO A 44 -13.35 2.34 8.00
C PRO A 44 -12.10 3.16 7.71
N HIS A 45 -12.20 4.48 7.84
CA HIS A 45 -11.15 5.41 7.42
C HIS A 45 -10.85 6.48 8.46
N TRP A 46 -11.27 6.29 9.72
CA TRP A 46 -10.85 7.16 10.81
C TRP A 46 -9.32 7.19 10.89
N PRO A 47 -8.68 8.36 11.12
CA PRO A 47 -9.27 9.66 11.50
C PRO A 47 -9.70 10.58 10.35
N MET A 48 -9.66 10.12 9.10
CA MET A 48 -10.07 10.94 7.96
C MET A 48 -11.59 11.04 7.84
N SER A 49 -12.07 12.20 7.38
CA SER A 49 -13.43 12.33 6.86
C SER A 49 -13.61 11.49 5.59
N CYS A 50 -14.85 11.17 5.20
CA CYS A 50 -15.12 10.44 3.96
C CYS A 50 -14.52 11.12 2.72
N GLN A 51 -14.54 12.46 2.68
CA GLN A 51 -13.97 13.24 1.59
C GLN A 51 -12.44 13.10 1.54
N MET A 52 -11.77 13.23 2.69
CA MET A 52 -10.31 13.05 2.77
C MET A 52 -9.89 11.63 2.40
N ALA A 53 -10.63 10.62 2.86
CA ALA A 53 -10.37 9.23 2.54
C ALA A 53 -10.55 8.95 1.04
N ALA A 54 -11.61 9.48 0.41
CA ALA A 54 -11.83 9.35 -1.03
C ALA A 54 -10.71 10.00 -1.85
N GLU A 55 -10.29 11.20 -1.45
CA GLU A 55 -9.19 11.93 -2.08
C GLU A 55 -7.86 11.18 -1.94
N TRP A 56 -7.57 10.63 -0.76
CA TRP A 56 -6.39 9.80 -0.53
C TRP A 56 -6.38 8.58 -1.45
N MET A 57 -7.48 7.83 -1.51
CA MET A 57 -7.58 6.65 -2.38
C MET A 57 -7.37 6.98 -3.86
N ARG A 58 -7.87 8.13 -4.31
CA ARG A 58 -7.67 8.61 -5.68
C ARG A 58 -6.20 8.91 -5.98
N ARG A 59 -5.51 9.62 -5.08
CA ARG A 59 -4.06 9.89 -5.21
C ARG A 59 -3.24 8.61 -5.13
N TRP A 60 -3.65 7.70 -4.27
CA TRP A 60 -3.01 6.40 -4.11
C TRP A 60 -3.00 5.59 -5.39
N GLN A 61 -4.16 5.49 -6.05
CA GLN A 61 -4.30 4.77 -7.32
C GLN A 61 -3.43 5.39 -8.43
N GLN A 62 -3.33 6.72 -8.46
CA GLN A 62 -2.44 7.43 -9.39
C GLN A 62 -0.97 7.09 -9.11
N HIS A 63 -0.54 7.10 -7.85
CA HIS A 63 0.82 6.70 -7.47
C HIS A 63 1.14 5.23 -7.77
N GLY A 64 0.18 4.31 -7.68
CA GLY A 64 0.38 2.90 -8.04
C GLY A 64 0.57 2.67 -9.54
N ILE A 65 -0.05 3.49 -10.38
CA ILE A 65 0.14 3.48 -11.84
C ILE A 65 1.51 4.09 -12.19
N ASP A 66 1.91 5.18 -11.52
CA ASP A 66 3.20 5.83 -11.76
C ASP A 66 4.41 5.04 -11.18
N ALA A 67 4.23 4.26 -10.12
CA ALA A 67 5.32 3.52 -9.46
C ALA A 67 5.80 2.29 -10.25
N ASP A 68 4.91 1.67 -11.03
CA ASP A 68 5.28 0.58 -11.96
C ASP A 68 5.84 1.13 -13.29
N GLU A 69 5.65 2.42 -13.58
CA GLU A 69 5.95 3.01 -14.90
C GLU A 69 7.04 4.11 -14.90
N HIS A 70 7.47 4.68 -13.76
CA HIS A 70 8.34 5.88 -13.76
C HIS A 70 9.61 5.84 -12.89
N SER A 71 10.62 5.10 -13.37
CA SER A 71 12.02 5.58 -13.38
C SER A 71 12.90 4.95 -14.47
N GLN A 72 12.32 4.38 -15.53
CA GLN A 72 13.12 4.02 -16.69
C GLN A 72 13.13 5.21 -17.66
N ARG A 73 14.30 5.83 -17.85
CA ARG A 73 14.48 6.80 -18.93
C ARG A 73 14.15 6.09 -20.24
N LEU A 74 13.18 6.61 -20.97
CA LEU A 74 12.82 6.10 -22.29
C LEU A 74 13.85 6.60 -23.30
N ARG A 75 14.48 5.67 -24.03
CA ARG A 75 15.29 6.00 -25.20
C ARG A 75 14.45 5.84 -26.45
N GLU A 76 14.63 6.78 -27.36
CA GLU A 76 14.04 6.76 -28.68
C GLU A 76 15.15 6.65 -29.73
N ILE A 77 15.05 5.64 -30.59
CA ILE A 77 15.96 5.42 -31.71
C ILE A 77 15.20 5.47 -33.04
N THR A 78 15.73 6.24 -33.99
CA THR A 78 15.27 6.21 -35.38
C THR A 78 16.16 5.29 -36.20
N CYS A 79 15.59 4.26 -36.81
CA CYS A 79 16.31 3.35 -37.69
C CYS A 79 16.68 4.01 -39.03
N CYS A 80 17.79 3.59 -39.65
CA CYS A 80 18.19 4.02 -41.01
C CYS A 80 17.15 3.72 -42.09
N CYS A 81 16.27 2.76 -41.87
CA CYS A 81 15.19 2.47 -42.81
C CYS A 81 14.06 3.52 -42.78
N LEU A 82 14.20 4.59 -41.99
CA LEU A 82 13.20 5.65 -41.81
C LEU A 82 11.83 5.13 -41.34
N GLY A 83 11.84 4.00 -40.63
CA GLY A 83 10.65 3.43 -40.00
C GLY A 83 10.22 4.25 -38.77
N PRO A 84 9.06 3.91 -38.17
CA PRO A 84 8.62 4.54 -36.93
C PRO A 84 9.70 4.49 -35.83
N PRO A 85 9.77 5.49 -34.94
CA PRO A 85 10.70 5.49 -33.82
C PRO A 85 10.56 4.24 -32.95
N ILE A 86 11.69 3.72 -32.50
CA ILE A 86 11.78 2.55 -31.63
C ILE A 86 11.94 3.09 -30.20
N LEU A 87 10.98 2.78 -29.35
CA LEU A 87 10.98 3.15 -27.94
C LEU A 87 11.30 1.93 -27.07
N PHE A 88 12.19 2.11 -26.10
CA PHE A 88 12.55 1.08 -25.13
C PHE A 88 13.06 1.71 -23.84
N GLY A 89 12.89 1.00 -22.73
CA GLY A 89 13.47 1.38 -21.43
C GLY A 89 14.97 1.09 -21.33
N GLU A 90 15.69 1.80 -20.44
CA GLU A 90 17.14 1.57 -20.19
C GLU A 90 17.47 0.12 -19.77
N ALA A 91 16.51 -0.61 -19.19
CA ALA A 91 16.69 -2.00 -18.75
C ALA A 91 16.46 -3.05 -19.85
N GLU A 92 15.96 -2.66 -21.02
CA GLU A 92 15.65 -3.59 -22.10
C GLU A 92 16.93 -4.15 -22.75
N LYS A 93 16.92 -5.46 -22.97
CA LYS A 93 18.06 -6.20 -23.56
C LYS A 93 17.88 -6.46 -25.05
N PHE A 94 16.70 -6.19 -25.60
CA PHE A 94 16.38 -6.42 -27.00
C PHE A 94 15.35 -5.41 -27.48
N ALA A 95 15.63 -4.74 -28.59
CA ALA A 95 14.69 -3.90 -29.33
C ALA A 95 14.70 -4.30 -30.81
N GLU A 96 13.61 -4.02 -31.53
CA GLU A 96 13.46 -4.43 -32.92
C GLU A 96 12.82 -3.30 -33.73
N CYS A 97 13.43 -2.96 -34.86
CA CYS A 97 12.78 -2.09 -35.83
C CYS A 97 11.64 -2.83 -36.51
N LYS A 98 10.39 -2.43 -36.30
CA LYS A 98 9.22 -3.08 -36.89
C LYS A 98 9.09 -2.87 -38.41
N ASN A 99 9.85 -1.94 -38.99
CA ASN A 99 9.84 -1.69 -40.43
C ASN A 99 10.81 -2.61 -41.19
N CYS A 100 12.07 -2.72 -40.74
CA CYS A 100 13.07 -3.59 -41.38
C CYS A 100 13.27 -4.95 -40.69
N ASN A 101 12.57 -5.20 -39.58
CA ASN A 101 12.64 -6.41 -38.74
C ASN A 101 14.05 -6.74 -38.23
N ILE A 102 14.92 -5.73 -38.11
CA ILE A 102 16.26 -5.90 -37.53
C ILE A 102 16.15 -5.75 -36.00
N GLY A 103 16.49 -6.83 -35.29
CA GLY A 103 16.63 -6.86 -33.84
C GLY A 103 18.03 -6.44 -33.40
N PHE A 104 18.14 -5.78 -32.24
CA PHE A 104 19.41 -5.34 -31.68
C PHE A 104 19.34 -5.22 -30.16
N ASN A 105 20.50 -5.25 -29.52
CA ASN A 105 20.63 -5.01 -28.10
C ASN A 105 20.72 -3.50 -27.83
N PRO A 106 19.80 -2.90 -27.04
CA PRO A 106 19.79 -1.46 -26.80
C PRO A 106 21.01 -0.90 -26.06
N GLN A 107 21.72 -1.73 -25.30
CA GLN A 107 22.88 -1.32 -24.50
C GLN A 107 24.16 -1.34 -25.33
N THR A 108 24.32 -2.34 -26.19
CA THR A 108 25.55 -2.54 -26.99
C THR A 108 25.42 -2.09 -28.44
N MET A 109 24.17 -1.87 -28.89
CA MET A 109 23.79 -1.58 -30.27
C MET A 109 24.18 -2.68 -31.26
N PHE A 110 24.48 -3.91 -30.82
CA PHE A 110 24.76 -5.03 -31.72
C PHE A 110 23.46 -5.67 -32.22
N ILE A 111 23.46 -6.07 -33.49
CA ILE A 111 22.34 -6.79 -34.09
C ILE A 111 22.25 -8.19 -33.48
N GLU A 112 21.06 -8.52 -32.98
CA GLU A 112 20.75 -9.80 -32.33
C GLU A 112 19.50 -10.42 -32.95
N THR A 113 19.42 -11.74 -32.90
CA THR A 113 18.19 -12.46 -33.25
C THR A 113 17.19 -12.41 -32.10
N ARG A 114 15.89 -12.63 -32.35
CA ARG A 114 14.83 -12.64 -31.29
C ARG A 114 15.10 -13.62 -30.13
N GLY A 115 16.04 -14.55 -30.28
CA GLY A 115 16.50 -15.45 -29.22
C GLY A 115 17.69 -14.95 -28.39
N GLY A 116 18.15 -13.70 -28.58
CA GLY A 116 19.30 -13.12 -27.86
C GLY A 116 20.66 -13.68 -28.32
N HIS A 117 20.70 -14.39 -29.44
CA HIS A 117 21.96 -14.89 -30.00
C HIS A 117 22.59 -13.84 -30.93
N PRO A 118 23.90 -13.55 -30.79
CA PRO A 118 24.62 -12.66 -31.69
C PRO A 118 24.55 -13.18 -33.14
N CYS A 119 24.35 -12.26 -34.09
CA CYS A 119 24.49 -12.60 -35.50
C CYS A 119 25.92 -13.07 -35.82
N ARG A 120 26.07 -14.01 -36.77
CA ARG A 120 27.38 -14.57 -37.20
C ARG A 120 28.38 -13.50 -37.66
N LYS A 121 27.89 -12.32 -38.06
CA LYS A 121 28.67 -11.10 -38.27
C LYS A 121 28.32 -10.12 -37.17
N ILE A 122 29.33 -9.63 -36.46
CA ILE A 122 29.19 -8.60 -35.43
C ILE A 122 28.91 -7.27 -36.15
N GLU A 123 27.65 -7.03 -36.48
CA GLU A 123 27.18 -5.81 -37.11
C GLU A 123 26.45 -4.94 -36.08
N LYS A 124 26.76 -3.64 -36.07
CA LYS A 124 26.06 -2.66 -35.23
C LYS A 124 24.79 -2.19 -35.93
N PHE A 125 23.72 -2.08 -35.17
CA PHE A 125 22.50 -1.41 -35.58
C PHE A 125 22.82 0.05 -35.90
N ARG A 126 22.43 0.49 -37.10
CA ARG A 126 22.64 1.85 -37.54
C ARG A 126 21.40 2.68 -37.23
N SER A 127 21.57 3.72 -36.42
CA SER A 127 20.54 4.71 -36.11
C SER A 127 20.83 6.04 -36.78
N LEU A 128 19.77 6.77 -37.13
CA LEU A 128 19.84 8.16 -37.61
C LEU A 128 19.72 9.15 -36.44
N SER A 129 18.97 8.78 -35.41
CA SER A 129 18.89 9.51 -34.17
C SER A 129 18.81 8.54 -33.00
N ASP A 130 19.36 8.96 -31.88
CA ASP A 130 19.35 8.25 -30.61
C ASP A 130 19.29 9.31 -29.53
N ARG A 131 18.13 9.46 -28.89
CA ARG A 131 17.91 10.47 -27.87
C ARG A 131 17.22 9.87 -26.66
N ILE A 132 17.65 10.33 -25.50
CA ILE A 132 16.92 10.12 -24.26
C ILE A 132 15.79 11.13 -24.26
N LEU A 133 14.55 10.65 -24.19
CA LEU A 133 13.41 11.55 -24.07
C LEU A 133 13.47 12.20 -22.69
N PRO A 134 13.45 13.54 -22.59
CA PRO A 134 13.40 14.21 -21.30
C PRO A 134 12.12 13.76 -20.61
N ASN A 135 12.27 13.14 -19.44
CA ASN A 135 11.17 12.85 -18.56
C ASN A 135 10.41 14.16 -18.35
N GLU A 136 9.15 14.26 -18.82
CA GLU A 136 8.39 15.49 -18.68
C GLU A 136 8.40 15.88 -17.20
N TYR A 137 8.90 17.09 -16.96
CA TYR A 137 9.29 17.61 -15.66
C TYR A 137 8.07 17.67 -14.73
N VAL A 138 7.94 16.70 -13.83
CA VAL A 138 7.13 16.85 -12.62
C VAL A 138 8.04 17.44 -11.53
N PRO A 139 7.75 18.65 -11.02
CA PRO A 139 8.63 19.30 -10.04
C PRO A 139 8.79 18.44 -8.79
N PRO A 140 9.99 18.41 -8.17
CA PRO A 140 10.26 17.59 -7.00
C PRO A 140 9.56 18.19 -5.78
N ILE A 141 8.32 17.79 -5.54
CA ILE A 141 7.75 17.79 -4.18
C ILE A 141 8.64 16.85 -3.37
N LYS A 142 9.14 17.27 -2.20
CA LYS A 142 10.05 16.50 -1.31
C LYS A 142 9.64 15.00 -1.25
N LYS A 143 10.20 14.17 -2.13
CA LYS A 143 9.69 12.83 -2.47
C LYS A 143 9.82 11.86 -1.30
N GLU A 144 10.87 11.97 -0.51
CA GLU A 144 11.19 11.03 0.56
C GLU A 144 10.10 10.93 1.64
N ILE A 145 9.48 12.05 2.06
CA ILE A 145 8.46 12.04 3.12
C ILE A 145 7.10 11.55 2.58
N VAL A 146 6.81 11.81 1.31
CA VAL A 146 5.60 11.33 0.61
C VAL A 146 5.70 9.83 0.36
N GLU A 147 6.85 9.37 -0.11
CA GLU A 147 7.17 7.97 -0.40
C GLU A 147 7.16 7.11 0.87
N VAL A 148 7.72 7.58 1.99
CA VAL A 148 7.67 6.83 3.26
C VAL A 148 6.23 6.69 3.78
N SER A 149 5.43 7.76 3.72
CA SER A 149 4.03 7.70 4.18
C SER A 149 3.21 6.74 3.30
N TYR A 150 3.45 6.78 1.98
CA TYR A 150 2.84 5.86 1.02
C TYR A 150 3.28 4.42 1.27
N LEU A 151 4.58 4.14 1.36
CA LEU A 151 5.10 2.78 1.58
C LEU A 151 4.54 2.14 2.86
N ILE A 152 4.47 2.92 3.95
CA ILE A 152 3.90 2.46 5.23
C ILE A 152 2.43 2.09 5.08
N CYS A 153 1.63 2.96 4.44
CA CYS A 153 0.23 2.67 4.18
C CYS A 153 0.07 1.42 3.28
N GLN A 154 1.00 1.20 2.34
CA GLN A 154 0.91 0.11 1.36
C GLN A 154 1.18 -1.21 2.06
N LYS A 155 2.19 -1.20 2.93
CA LYS A 155 2.55 -2.33 3.76
C LYS A 155 1.45 -2.67 4.77
N ALA A 156 0.85 -1.66 5.41
CA ALA A 156 -0.29 -1.88 6.30
C ALA A 156 -1.49 -2.48 5.53
N ARG A 157 -1.80 -1.94 4.34
CA ARG A 157 -2.88 -2.44 3.49
C ARG A 157 -2.61 -3.88 3.02
N SER A 158 -1.40 -4.19 2.57
CA SER A 158 -1.05 -5.56 2.15
C SER A 158 -1.19 -6.53 3.32
N TYR A 159 -0.73 -6.16 4.52
CA TYR A 159 -0.94 -6.97 5.71
C TYR A 159 -2.40 -7.17 6.04
N ARG A 160 -3.29 -6.20 5.84
CA ARG A 160 -4.73 -6.39 6.10
C ARG A 160 -5.31 -7.54 5.29
N PHE A 161 -4.95 -7.59 4.01
CA PHE A 161 -5.41 -8.58 3.05
C PHE A 161 -4.57 -9.87 3.03
N ASP A 162 -3.51 -9.96 3.83
CA ASP A 162 -2.72 -11.17 3.99
C ASP A 162 -3.44 -12.19 4.88
N ILE A 163 -4.23 -13.06 4.22
CA ILE A 163 -4.99 -14.14 4.83
C ILE A 163 -4.05 -15.22 5.40
N THR A 164 -2.89 -15.43 4.78
CA THR A 164 -1.91 -16.42 5.23
C THR A 164 -1.38 -16.04 6.60
N LYS A 165 -0.94 -14.78 6.77
CA LYS A 165 -0.46 -14.28 8.07
C LYS A 165 -1.56 -14.22 9.13
N LEU A 166 -2.80 -13.94 8.75
CA LEU A 166 -3.94 -14.05 9.68
C LEU A 166 -4.10 -15.49 10.19
N ASN A 167 -4.08 -16.48 9.29
CA ASN A 167 -4.20 -17.89 9.67
C ASN A 167 -3.04 -18.37 10.55
N GLU A 168 -1.81 -17.90 10.30
CA GLU A 168 -0.64 -18.20 11.13
C GLU A 168 -0.77 -17.61 12.54
N LEU A 169 -1.21 -16.35 12.64
CA LEU A 169 -1.50 -15.68 13.90
C LEU A 169 -2.56 -16.43 14.73
N GLU A 170 -3.64 -16.88 14.08
CA GLU A 170 -4.67 -17.68 14.73
C GLU A 170 -4.16 -19.04 15.19
N LYS A 171 -3.34 -19.71 14.38
CA LYS A 171 -2.70 -20.98 14.75
C LYS A 171 -1.75 -20.81 15.94
N ALA A 172 -0.96 -19.74 15.96
CA ALA A 172 -0.06 -19.42 17.06
C ALA A 172 -0.83 -19.18 18.35
N SER A 173 -1.93 -18.41 18.29
CA SER A 173 -2.81 -18.16 19.43
C SER A 173 -3.38 -19.46 20.02
N ARG A 174 -3.84 -20.41 19.19
CA ARG A 174 -4.39 -21.70 19.66
C ARG A 174 -3.37 -22.60 20.35
N LYS A 175 -2.08 -22.50 19.99
CA LYS A 175 -1.01 -23.33 20.58
C LYS A 175 -0.68 -22.92 22.03
N LEU A 176 -1.11 -21.74 22.47
CA LEU A 176 -0.77 -21.18 23.78
C LEU A 176 -1.70 -21.65 24.92
N LYS A 177 -2.54 -22.66 24.64
CA LYS A 177 -3.34 -23.58 25.49
C LYS A 177 -4.00 -23.14 26.81
N ASP A 178 -3.67 -22.04 27.48
CA ASP A 178 -4.21 -21.76 28.83
C ASP A 178 -4.62 -20.30 29.16
N ALA A 179 -4.60 -19.33 28.24
CA ALA A 179 -4.78 -17.93 28.68
C ALA A 179 -5.58 -16.96 27.79
N PHE A 180 -6.19 -17.38 26.68
CA PHE A 180 -6.82 -16.39 25.79
C PHE A 180 -8.27 -16.72 25.46
N ALA A 181 -9.19 -16.04 26.15
CA ALA A 181 -10.54 -15.74 25.63
C ALA A 181 -10.50 -14.82 24.39
N GLY A 182 -9.39 -14.77 23.65
CA GLY A 182 -8.99 -13.59 22.90
C GLY A 182 -8.53 -13.84 21.48
N LEU A 183 -8.95 -14.93 20.83
CA LEU A 183 -8.77 -15.01 19.37
C LEU A 183 -9.55 -13.87 18.67
N GLU A 184 -10.73 -13.55 19.17
CA GLU A 184 -11.50 -12.36 18.75
C GLU A 184 -10.75 -11.06 19.10
N LYS A 185 -10.25 -10.95 20.33
CA LYS A 185 -9.42 -9.81 20.77
C LYS A 185 -8.19 -9.62 19.86
N LEU A 186 -7.55 -10.70 19.44
CA LEU A 186 -6.36 -10.67 18.58
C LEU A 186 -6.71 -10.24 17.15
N ARG A 187 -7.83 -10.72 16.61
CA ARG A 187 -8.36 -10.25 15.32
C ARG A 187 -8.69 -8.77 15.37
N ASP A 188 -9.37 -8.33 16.42
CA ASP A 188 -9.72 -6.93 16.63
C ASP A 188 -8.46 -6.06 16.80
N ILE A 189 -7.45 -6.49 17.56
CA ILE A 189 -6.16 -5.79 17.68
C ILE A 189 -5.46 -5.70 16.33
N ARG A 190 -5.33 -6.81 15.59
CA ARG A 190 -4.70 -6.84 14.26
C ARG A 190 -5.42 -5.89 13.30
N GLN A 191 -6.74 -5.94 13.29
CA GLN A 191 -7.53 -5.09 12.43
C GLN A 191 -7.31 -3.62 12.80
N THR A 192 -7.46 -3.28 14.09
CA THR A 192 -7.29 -1.92 14.60
C THR A 192 -5.89 -1.39 14.29
N VAL A 193 -4.83 -2.13 14.61
CA VAL A 193 -3.45 -1.66 14.39
C VAL A 193 -3.19 -1.35 12.91
N LEU A 194 -3.63 -2.20 12.00
CA LEU A 194 -3.41 -2.01 10.58
C LEU A 194 -4.24 -0.85 10.00
N TYR A 195 -5.50 -0.70 10.43
CA TYR A 195 -6.33 0.46 10.05
C TYR A 195 -5.72 1.77 10.57
N ILE A 196 -5.29 1.80 11.83
CA ILE A 196 -4.67 2.99 12.44
C ILE A 196 -3.35 3.34 11.75
N ILE A 197 -2.52 2.36 11.38
CA ILE A 197 -1.29 2.62 10.62
C ILE A 197 -1.63 3.19 9.24
N GLU A 198 -2.51 2.54 8.48
CA GLU A 198 -2.86 2.94 7.11
C GLU A 198 -3.53 4.33 7.10
N TYR A 199 -4.69 4.45 7.74
CA TYR A 199 -5.49 5.68 7.67
C TYR A 199 -4.95 6.78 8.57
N GLY A 200 -4.28 6.45 9.68
CA GLY A 200 -3.56 7.43 10.49
C GLY A 200 -2.39 8.04 9.73
N MET A 201 -1.57 7.24 9.04
CA MET A 201 -0.43 7.78 8.28
C MET A 201 -0.91 8.57 7.07
N ALA A 202 -1.96 8.10 6.39
CA ALA A 202 -2.65 8.84 5.33
C ALA A 202 -3.19 10.18 5.83
N TRP A 203 -3.87 10.20 6.98
CA TRP A 203 -4.39 11.43 7.57
C TRP A 203 -3.27 12.41 7.92
N VAL A 204 -2.18 11.95 8.56
CA VAL A 204 -1.05 12.83 8.87
C VAL A 204 -0.38 13.38 7.60
N HIS A 205 -0.48 12.67 6.47
CA HIS A 205 -0.05 13.18 5.18
C HIS A 205 -1.01 14.23 4.62
N MET A 206 -2.32 13.97 4.69
CA MET A 206 -3.38 14.79 4.10
C MET A 206 -3.68 16.07 4.89
N GLU A 207 -3.64 16.01 6.23
CA GLU A 207 -3.88 17.15 7.10
C GLU A 207 -2.65 18.07 7.10
N LYS A 208 -2.85 19.36 6.85
CA LYS A 208 -1.78 20.35 6.73
C LYS A 208 -1.43 20.97 8.09
N ASN A 209 -2.41 21.10 8.98
CA ASN A 209 -2.32 21.89 10.21
C ASN A 209 -2.08 21.05 11.48
N LEU A 210 -1.24 20.01 11.40
CA LEU A 210 -0.86 19.20 12.57
C LEU A 210 0.43 19.70 13.21
N SER A 211 0.34 20.24 14.42
CA SER A 211 1.51 20.63 15.23
C SER A 211 2.38 19.42 15.59
N ASP A 212 1.74 18.28 15.90
CA ASP A 212 2.42 17.07 16.38
C ASP A 212 2.77 16.09 15.26
N ARG A 213 2.77 16.55 14.00
CA ARG A 213 2.95 15.71 12.80
C ARG A 213 4.10 14.72 12.93
N ALA A 214 5.28 15.19 13.31
CA ALA A 214 6.48 14.34 13.42
C ALA A 214 6.32 13.26 14.50
N SER A 215 5.72 13.61 15.63
CA SER A 215 5.47 12.70 16.75
C SER A 215 4.45 11.62 16.40
N ILE A 216 3.35 12.00 15.74
CA ILE A 216 2.32 11.04 15.30
C ILE A 216 2.92 10.10 14.23
N LYS A 217 3.65 10.63 13.23
CA LYS A 217 4.34 9.78 12.24
C LYS A 217 5.32 8.80 12.88
N ALA A 218 6.13 9.25 13.84
CA ALA A 218 7.08 8.40 14.52
C ALA A 218 6.38 7.26 15.29
N ASN A 219 5.28 7.56 15.99
CA ASN A 219 4.51 6.53 16.71
C ASN A 219 3.86 5.54 15.73
N LEU A 220 3.27 5.99 14.62
CA LEU A 220 2.68 5.09 13.62
C LEU A 220 3.73 4.19 12.94
N SER A 221 4.91 4.74 12.61
CA SER A 221 6.03 3.96 12.09
C SER A 221 6.54 2.93 13.10
N GLN A 222 6.60 3.31 14.39
CA GLN A 222 6.98 2.38 15.46
C GLN A 222 5.93 1.29 15.65
N LEU A 223 4.65 1.62 15.52
CA LEU A 223 3.54 0.70 15.65
C LEU A 223 3.59 -0.39 14.54
N LEU A 224 3.95 0.00 13.31
CA LEU A 224 4.21 -0.94 12.23
C LEU A 224 5.37 -1.90 12.55
N ARG A 225 6.48 -1.38 13.09
CA ARG A 225 7.63 -2.22 13.50
C ARG A 225 7.24 -3.21 14.60
N GLN A 226 6.51 -2.76 15.60
CA GLN A 226 6.02 -3.64 16.68
C GLN A 226 5.08 -4.73 16.15
N TYR A 227 4.21 -4.39 15.18
CA TYR A 227 3.39 -5.39 14.51
C TYR A 227 4.26 -6.42 13.77
N GLU A 228 5.28 -5.98 13.04
CA GLU A 228 6.23 -6.86 12.35
C GLU A 228 7.03 -7.76 13.31
N GLU A 229 7.39 -7.25 14.49
CA GLU A 229 8.03 -8.04 15.55
C GLU A 229 7.09 -9.14 16.07
N VAL A 230 5.80 -8.84 16.26
CA VAL A 230 4.80 -9.86 16.62
C VAL A 230 4.69 -10.93 15.53
N ILE A 231 4.69 -10.53 14.25
CA ILE A 231 4.71 -11.49 13.14
C ILE A 231 5.97 -12.34 13.16
N ALA A 232 7.14 -11.75 13.38
CA ALA A 232 8.40 -12.51 13.48
C ALA A 232 8.39 -13.49 14.67
N ILE A 233 7.81 -13.13 15.82
CA ILE A 233 7.66 -14.04 16.96
C ILE A 233 6.88 -15.29 16.59
N ILE A 234 5.86 -15.17 15.74
CA ILE A 234 5.09 -16.31 15.22
C ILE A 234 5.96 -17.19 14.35
N ASP A 235 6.69 -16.58 13.42
CA ASP A 235 7.54 -17.29 12.46
C ASP A 235 8.67 -18.06 13.18
N TYR A 236 9.22 -17.48 14.26
CA TYR A 236 10.31 -18.06 15.05
C TYR A 236 9.87 -18.74 16.36
N GLN A 237 8.56 -18.87 16.61
CA GLN A 237 7.97 -19.54 17.79
C GLN A 237 8.55 -19.08 19.15
N ARG A 238 8.73 -17.77 19.35
CA ARG A 238 9.30 -17.25 20.61
C ARG A 238 8.27 -17.28 21.75
N SER A 239 8.73 -17.45 22.99
CA SER A 239 7.89 -17.64 24.18
C SER A 239 7.20 -16.37 24.71
N ASN A 240 7.59 -15.19 24.23
CA ASN A 240 7.10 -13.88 24.70
C ASN A 240 5.94 -13.30 23.85
N PHE A 241 5.15 -14.17 23.21
CA PHE A 241 4.10 -13.74 22.28
C PHE A 241 3.01 -12.88 22.96
N ASN A 242 2.47 -13.33 24.11
CA ASN A 242 1.40 -12.61 24.79
C ASN A 242 1.82 -11.21 25.23
N ASP A 243 3.00 -11.08 25.86
CA ASP A 243 3.55 -9.80 26.28
C ASP A 243 3.73 -8.85 25.08
N SER A 244 4.11 -9.39 23.93
CA SER A 244 4.30 -8.60 22.70
C SER A 244 2.97 -8.13 22.11
N VAL A 245 1.92 -8.96 22.17
CA VAL A 245 0.56 -8.59 21.75
C VAL A 245 -0.04 -7.54 22.68
N ASP A 246 0.11 -7.68 23.99
CA ASP A 246 -0.40 -6.70 24.95
C ASP A 246 0.36 -5.37 24.85
N SER A 247 1.68 -5.42 24.67
CA SER A 247 2.51 -4.24 24.35
C SER A 247 2.05 -3.55 23.07
N LEU A 248 1.77 -4.32 22.00
CA LEU A 248 1.23 -3.77 20.76
C LEU A 248 -0.11 -3.07 20.99
N ASN A 249 -1.02 -3.70 21.73
CA ASN A 249 -2.33 -3.12 22.04
C ASN A 249 -2.20 -1.81 22.83
N CYS A 250 -1.30 -1.74 23.82
CA CYS A 250 -1.00 -0.50 24.54
C CYS A 250 -0.49 0.60 23.60
N SER A 251 0.39 0.27 22.67
CA SER A 251 0.87 1.22 21.66
C SER A 251 -0.23 1.68 20.71
N VAL A 252 -1.16 0.80 20.32
CA VAL A 252 -2.35 1.16 19.51
C VAL A 252 -3.17 2.21 20.25
N GLN A 253 -3.52 1.96 21.51
CA GLN A 253 -4.32 2.90 22.31
C GLN A 253 -3.61 4.25 22.44
N LYS A 254 -2.30 4.25 22.69
CA LYS A 254 -1.51 5.48 22.71
C LYS A 254 -1.58 6.24 21.39
N ALA A 255 -1.47 5.56 20.24
CA ALA A 255 -1.55 6.20 18.93
C ALA A 255 -2.94 6.78 18.67
N VAL A 256 -4.00 6.06 19.04
CA VAL A 256 -5.40 6.53 18.97
C VAL A 256 -5.58 7.80 19.80
N GLU A 257 -5.14 7.80 21.05
CA GLU A 257 -5.27 8.97 21.93
C GLU A 257 -4.45 10.17 21.45
N MET A 258 -3.31 9.95 20.80
CA MET A 258 -2.55 11.04 20.17
C MET A 258 -3.32 11.65 19.00
N ILE A 259 -3.94 10.82 18.16
CA ILE A 259 -4.72 11.29 17.01
C ILE A 259 -5.98 12.01 17.48
N LYS A 260 -6.73 11.46 18.45
CA LYS A 260 -7.98 12.04 19.00
C LYS A 260 -7.84 13.49 19.48
N ARG A 261 -6.65 13.92 19.91
CA ARG A 261 -6.41 15.32 20.34
C ARG A 261 -6.56 16.34 19.21
N HIS A 262 -6.59 15.88 17.96
CA HIS A 262 -6.59 16.70 16.75
C HIS A 262 -7.83 16.47 15.87
N VAL A 263 -8.76 15.60 16.26
CA VAL A 263 -9.95 15.20 15.46
C VAL A 263 -11.22 15.59 16.19
#